data_AF-A0A951WXL6-F1
#
_entry.id   AF-A0A951WXL6-F1
#
_cell.length_a   1.000
_cell.length_b   1.000
_cell.length_c   1.000
_cell.angle_alpha   90.00
_cell.angle_beta   90.00
_cell.angle_gamma   90.00
#
_symmetry.space_group_name_H-M   'P 1'
#
loop_
_entity.id
_entity.type
_entity.pdbx_description
1 polymer ?
#
loop_
_entity_poly.entity_id
_entity_poly.type
_entity_poly.pdbx_seq_one_letter_code
_entity_poly.pdbx_strand_id
1 'polypeptide(L)' 'MDVLEAIATKRAVREYKPDPVPAETIRTILDAGRRAQSSRNSQPWRYIV' A
#
# COMPACT_ATOMS: atom_id res chain seq x y z
N MET A 1 -15.01 -5.37 3.16
CA MET A 1 -14.36 -4.54 4.18
C MET A 1 -14.51 -3.09 3.75
N ASP A 2 -15.00 -2.25 4.65
CA ASP A 2 -15.01 -0.80 4.43
C ASP A 2 -13.69 -0.16 4.93
N VAL A 3 -13.53 1.14 4.71
CA VAL A 3 -12.29 1.87 5.08
C VAL A 3 -12.05 1.87 6.59
N LEU A 4 -13.09 1.98 7.41
CA LEU A 4 -12.95 2.06 8.86
C LEU A 4 -12.54 0.70 9.43
N GLU A 5 -13.16 -0.36 8.94
CA GLU A 5 -12.80 -1.73 9.28
C GLU A 5 -11.36 -2.06 8.85
N ALA A 6 -10.93 -1.59 7.67
CA ALA A 6 -9.55 -1.73 7.20
C ALA A 6 -8.52 -1.13 8.15
N ILE A 7 -8.80 0.09 8.63
CA ILE A 7 -7.92 0.82 9.55
C ILE A 7 -7.90 0.12 10.90
N ALA A 8 -9.06 -0.28 11.42
CA ALA A 8 -9.18 -0.91 12.74
C ALA A 8 -8.53 -2.30 12.81
N THR A 9 -8.59 -3.06 11.72
CA THR A 9 -8.11 -4.45 11.67
C THR A 9 -6.67 -4.61 11.20
N LYS A 10 -6.04 -3.52 10.71
CA LYS A 10 -4.63 -3.51 10.25
C LYS A 10 -3.69 -4.02 11.35
N ARG A 11 -2.80 -4.96 11.00
CA ARG A 11 -1.76 -5.50 11.91
C ARG A 11 -0.35 -5.19 11.43
N ALA A 12 0.58 -5.08 12.37
CA ALA A 12 2.02 -5.10 12.08
C ALA A 12 2.52 -6.55 12.03
N VAL A 13 2.59 -7.10 10.82
CA VAL A 13 3.03 -8.49 10.56
C VAL A 13 4.57 -8.53 10.45
N ARG A 14 5.20 -9.60 10.96
CA ARG A 14 6.66 -9.79 10.93
C ARG A 14 7.11 -11.11 10.28
N GLU A 15 6.17 -12.00 9.96
CA GLU A 15 6.42 -13.29 9.32
C GLU A 15 5.46 -13.44 8.14
N TYR A 16 5.99 -13.90 7.01
CA TYR A 16 5.28 -13.97 5.74
C TYR A 16 5.43 -15.36 5.13
N LYS A 17 4.43 -15.78 4.36
CA LYS A 17 4.53 -16.98 3.53
C LYS A 17 5.55 -16.77 2.41
N PRO A 18 6.15 -17.84 1.87
CA PRO A 18 7.06 -17.75 0.72
C PRO A 18 6.32 -17.40 -0.59
N ASP A 19 5.00 -17.49 -0.61
CA ASP A 19 4.19 -17.18 -1.77
C ASP A 19 4.35 -15.71 -2.19
N PRO A 20 4.70 -15.43 -3.46
CA PRO A 20 4.81 -14.06 -3.93
C PRO A 20 3.43 -13.41 -4.00
N VAL A 21 3.40 -12.09 -3.78
CA VAL A 21 2.19 -11.29 -4.01
C VAL A 21 1.97 -11.13 -5.51
N PRO A 22 0.74 -11.34 -6.04
CA PRO A 22 0.46 -11.13 -7.46
C PRO A 22 0.78 -9.71 -7.94
N ALA A 23 1.29 -9.59 -9.16
CA ALA A 23 1.80 -8.32 -9.68
C ALA A 23 0.70 -7.25 -9.81
N GLU A 24 -0.53 -7.63 -10.13
CA GLU A 24 -1.70 -6.76 -10.16
C GLU A 24 -2.07 -6.21 -8.79
N THR A 25 -1.91 -7.01 -7.73
CA THR A 25 -2.13 -6.57 -6.35
C THR A 25 -1.09 -5.52 -5.96
N ILE A 26 0.19 -5.77 -6.28
CA ILE A 26 1.28 -4.80 -6.06
C ILE A 26 0.96 -3.48 -6.77
N ARG A 27 0.62 -3.53 -8.07
CA ARG A 27 0.28 -2.32 -8.85
C ARG A 27 -0.89 -1.55 -8.25
N THR A 28 -1.92 -2.25 -7.75
CA THR A 28 -3.08 -1.64 -7.11
C THR A 28 -2.68 -0.89 -5.84
N ILE A 29 -1.83 -1.47 -5.01
CA ILE A 29 -1.32 -0.84 -3.78
C ILE A 29 -0.49 0.40 -4.12
N LEU A 30 0.39 0.32 -5.13
CA LEU A 30 1.21 1.44 -5.56
C LEU A 30 0.37 2.58 -6.15
N ASP A 31 -0.68 2.27 -6.93
CA ASP A 31 -1.61 3.29 -7.46
C ASP A 31 -2.38 3.99 -6.34
N ALA A 32 -2.79 3.26 -5.31
CA ALA A 32 -3.41 3.84 -4.13
C ALA A 32 -2.43 4.74 -3.36
N GLY A 33 -1.19 4.28 -3.16
CA GLY A 33 -0.14 5.01 -2.45
C GLY A 33 0.23 6.34 -3.10
N ARG A 34 0.44 6.36 -4.42
CA ARG A 34 0.82 7.58 -5.15
C ARG A 34 -0.28 8.66 -5.17
N ARG A 35 -1.52 8.30 -4.83
CA ARG A 35 -2.65 9.24 -4.74
C ARG A 35 -2.71 9.97 -3.39
N ALA A 36 -1.83 9.62 -2.45
CA ALA A 36 -1.70 10.36 -1.21
C ALA A 36 -1.41 11.84 -1.51
N GLN A 37 -1.88 12.73 -0.63
CA GLN A 37 -1.59 14.14 -0.77
C GLN A 37 -0.10 14.40 -0.49
N SER A 38 0.49 15.37 -1.19
CA SER A 38 1.85 15.83 -0.93
C SER A 38 1.92 17.36 -0.97
N SER A 39 2.86 17.93 -0.23
CA SER A 39 3.11 19.38 -0.24
C SER A 39 3.34 19.85 -1.68
N ARG A 40 2.54 20.84 -2.12
CA ARG A 40 2.56 21.40 -3.47
C ARG A 40 2.47 20.34 -4.59
N ASN A 41 1.82 19.20 -4.30
CA ASN A 41 1.77 18.05 -5.21
C ASN A 41 3.15 17.59 -5.72
N SER A 42 4.19 17.73 -4.89
CA SER A 42 5.57 17.37 -5.25
C SER A 42 5.77 15.87 -5.48
N GLN A 43 4.87 15.02 -4.95
CA GLN A 43 4.92 13.57 -5.04
C GLN A 43 6.33 13.00 -4.81
N PRO A 44 6.97 13.30 -3.65
CA PRO A 44 8.39 13.03 -3.43
C PRO A 44 8.67 11.56 -3.07
N TRP A 45 7.89 10.63 -3.61
CA TRP A 45 8.04 9.19 -3.36
C TRP A 45 8.63 8.48 -4.57
N ARG A 46 9.48 7.49 -4.28
CA ARG A 46 9.89 6.45 -5.22
C ARG A 46 9.63 5.11 -4.55
N TYR A 47 8.97 4.21 -5.27
CA TYR A 47 8.73 2.85 -4.82
C TYR A 47 9.78 1.94 -5.45
N ILE A 48 10.44 1.13 -4.62
CA ILE A 48 11.34 0.05 -5.04
C ILE A 48 10.65 -1.23 -4.62
N VAL A 49 10.44 -2.13 -5.58
CA VAL A 49 9.70 -3.38 -5.42
C VAL A 49 10.63 -4.53 -5.71
#